data_AF-A0A962X0D4-F1
#
_entry.id   AF-A0A962X0D4-F1
#
_cell.length_a   1.000
_cell.length_b   1.000
_cell.length_c   1.000
_cell.angle_alpha   90.00
_cell.angle_beta   90.00
_cell.angle_gamma   90.00
#
_symmetry.space_group_name_H-M   'P 1'
#
loop_
_entity.id
_entity.type
_entity.pdbx_description
1 polymer ?
#
loop_
_entity_poly.entity_id
_entity_poly.type
_entity_poly.pdbx_seq_one_letter_code
_entity_poly.pdbx_strand_id
1 'polypeptide(L)'
;MSAVADAGPVALAEGLWWVGAGSDGELGGSNAYLLLADDQAVLIDPGSIRTIAATLSKVEQLIPLDALRWIVCQHQDPAITSALPQLDTLIDPGGVSIVTHQQAARSIAQYQLRMPFWLVERNRWQLALPQRLLQFIFTPYAHYPGAFCTFDAVSGTLFSGDLFACDAIGAPLFAEGEDHFERIRIHHEHYFPSREVLNQTLKRIENHPLEMIAPQRGPLVPGRLIANLVRELKGIECGLYLMAERDGDIQRLSHLNGILRDITSTMVISRDFREIADRLLAILKRAMPAVSLEFFVQLQDDTVLQLAPESRYRGVAAAPPREVSRLFGISRQACVAGSGSVSGPIVVKADGEGACRFMLPLFREADEWVYGVVVIGVSESTEPDSQARQVMEQMSEVLQVAVEREAIYRGIELERQKFYERSIRDPLTGLFTRFYMEDTLRRLFEIHDRSGGTPVALAMLDIDHFKGINDRYGHVRGDEVLCRVARQIQDDARAGDLAVRLGGEEFGLIVVGDPATEIAAIGERLRQQVAAVRFKGTFSGLRVTISIGTALRQVGESIPGFIERADLALYRAKNLGRNRVCSADTVASPGQWSLDFN
;
A
#
# COMPACT_ATOMS: atom_id res chain seq x y z
N MET A 1 -7.70 -56.17 7.02
CA MET A 1 -6.71 -56.76 6.11
C MET A 1 -6.62 -55.85 4.90
N SER A 2 -5.57 -55.03 4.80
CA SER A 2 -5.42 -54.02 3.73
C SER A 2 -5.08 -54.70 2.41
N ALA A 3 -5.94 -54.54 1.40
CA ALA A 3 -5.88 -55.26 0.12
C ALA A 3 -4.70 -54.90 -0.81
N VAL A 4 -3.78 -54.04 -0.37
CA VAL A 4 -2.72 -53.47 -1.23
C VAL A 4 -1.36 -54.17 -1.06
N ALA A 5 -1.13 -54.88 0.05
CA ALA A 5 0.16 -55.54 0.32
C ALA A 5 0.45 -56.70 -0.65
N ASP A 6 -0.57 -57.46 -1.05
CA ASP A 6 -0.48 -58.60 -1.99
C ASP A 6 -0.80 -58.24 -3.46
N ALA A 7 -1.05 -56.96 -3.77
CA ALA A 7 -1.37 -56.55 -5.13
C ALA A 7 -0.09 -56.43 -5.99
N GLY A 8 -0.17 -56.86 -7.26
CA GLY A 8 0.89 -56.70 -8.27
C GLY A 8 1.22 -55.23 -8.58
N PRO A 9 2.12 -54.97 -9.55
CA PRO A 9 2.46 -53.60 -9.94
C PRO A 9 1.23 -52.83 -10.43
N VAL A 10 1.12 -51.54 -10.06
CA VAL A 10 -0.03 -50.69 -10.42
C VAL A 10 0.43 -49.61 -11.40
N ALA A 11 -0.15 -49.58 -12.61
CA ALA A 11 0.12 -48.53 -13.59
C ALA A 11 -0.45 -47.19 -13.11
N LEU A 12 0.38 -46.15 -13.11
CA LEU A 12 0.00 -44.80 -12.72
C LEU A 12 -0.15 -43.87 -13.94
N ALA A 13 0.76 -44.02 -14.91
CA ALA A 13 0.76 -43.29 -16.18
C ALA A 13 1.57 -44.10 -17.22
N GLU A 14 1.71 -43.59 -18.44
CA GLU A 14 2.49 -44.25 -19.48
C GLU A 14 3.94 -44.48 -19.03
N GLY A 15 4.34 -45.76 -19.01
CA GLY A 15 5.64 -46.20 -18.54
C GLY A 15 5.92 -45.91 -17.06
N LEU A 16 4.93 -45.54 -16.23
CA LEU A 16 5.11 -45.24 -14.81
C LEU A 16 4.27 -46.16 -13.95
N TRP A 17 4.93 -46.84 -13.01
CA TRP A 17 4.33 -47.87 -12.17
C TRP A 17 4.63 -47.62 -10.69
N TRP A 18 3.65 -47.87 -9.84
CA TRP A 18 3.86 -48.08 -8.41
C TRP A 18 4.24 -49.54 -8.19
N VAL A 19 5.39 -49.75 -7.55
CA VAL A 19 5.95 -51.07 -7.22
C VAL A 19 6.28 -51.18 -5.72
N GLY A 20 5.75 -50.27 -4.90
CA GLY A 20 5.98 -50.25 -3.46
C GLY A 20 5.38 -51.45 -2.71
N ALA A 21 5.72 -51.57 -1.43
CA ALA A 21 5.20 -52.59 -0.54
C ALA A 21 4.09 -52.00 0.35
N GLY A 22 2.97 -52.72 0.48
CA GLY A 22 1.85 -52.32 1.35
C GLY A 22 2.19 -52.39 2.83
N SER A 23 1.29 -51.86 3.67
CA SER A 23 1.47 -51.72 5.12
C SER A 23 1.30 -53.06 5.88
N ASP A 24 2.29 -53.93 5.85
CA ASP A 24 2.33 -55.12 6.71
C ASP A 24 3.22 -54.85 7.93
N GLY A 25 2.67 -54.12 8.91
CA GLY A 25 3.31 -53.92 10.22
C GLY A 25 3.07 -52.56 10.88
N GLU A 26 3.56 -52.42 12.11
CA GLU A 26 3.42 -51.23 12.98
C GLU A 26 4.14 -49.98 12.45
N LEU A 27 5.07 -50.12 11.49
CA LEU A 27 5.94 -49.04 10.98
C LEU A 27 5.54 -48.52 9.58
N GLY A 28 4.41 -48.98 9.04
CA GLY A 28 3.91 -48.53 7.73
C GLY A 28 4.64 -49.13 6.52
N GLY A 29 4.04 -48.98 5.33
CA GLY A 29 4.64 -49.39 4.04
C GLY A 29 5.49 -48.29 3.40
N SER A 30 6.31 -48.64 2.41
CA SER A 30 7.10 -47.70 1.61
C SER A 30 6.67 -47.73 0.15
N ASN A 31 6.37 -46.57 -0.41
CA ASN A 31 6.19 -46.45 -1.84
C ASN A 31 7.55 -46.53 -2.54
N ALA A 32 7.56 -47.21 -3.68
CA ALA A 32 8.66 -47.25 -4.63
C ALA A 32 8.05 -47.15 -6.03
N TYR A 33 8.76 -46.49 -6.94
CA TYR A 33 8.23 -46.20 -8.27
C TYR A 33 9.18 -46.72 -9.34
N LEU A 34 8.62 -47.37 -10.35
CA LEU A 34 9.36 -47.86 -11.50
C LEU A 34 8.94 -47.08 -12.74
N LEU A 35 9.92 -46.46 -13.38
CA LEU A 35 9.74 -45.72 -14.62
C LEU A 35 10.47 -46.45 -15.75
N LEU A 36 9.74 -46.72 -16.82
CA LEU A 36 10.19 -47.40 -18.02
C LEU A 36 10.31 -46.37 -19.16
N ALA A 37 11.47 -46.34 -19.81
CA ALA A 37 11.77 -45.47 -20.94
C ALA A 37 12.54 -46.27 -21.99
N ASP A 38 11.80 -46.89 -22.92
CA ASP A 38 12.31 -47.81 -23.94
C ASP A 38 13.18 -48.94 -23.35
N ASP A 39 14.50 -48.89 -23.55
CA ASP A 39 15.49 -49.88 -23.09
C ASP A 39 16.07 -49.57 -21.70
N GLN A 40 15.61 -48.51 -21.03
CA GLN A 40 16.09 -48.10 -19.71
C GLN A 40 14.97 -48.10 -18.68
N ALA A 41 15.29 -48.59 -17.48
CA ALA A 41 14.42 -48.48 -16.32
C ALA A 41 15.06 -47.67 -15.20
N VAL A 42 14.23 -46.88 -14.51
CA VAL A 42 14.57 -46.07 -13.35
C VAL A 42 13.74 -46.55 -12.17
N LEU A 43 14.39 -46.96 -11.09
CA LEU A 43 13.74 -47.26 -9.81
C LEU A 43 13.96 -46.08 -8.86
N ILE A 44 12.88 -45.45 -8.41
CA ILE A 44 12.89 -44.27 -7.54
C ILE A 44 12.53 -44.70 -6.12
N ASP A 45 13.39 -44.34 -5.18
CA ASP A 45 13.30 -44.63 -3.74
C ASP A 45 12.96 -46.12 -3.50
N PRO A 46 13.92 -47.04 -3.74
CA PRO A 46 13.69 -48.49 -3.79
C PRO A 46 13.20 -49.11 -2.47
N GLY A 47 13.19 -48.31 -1.40
CA GLY A 47 12.67 -48.70 -0.10
C GLY A 47 13.75 -49.21 0.85
N SER A 48 13.32 -50.02 1.80
CA SER A 48 14.14 -50.51 2.90
C SER A 48 14.43 -52.01 2.76
N ILE A 49 15.35 -52.51 3.57
CA ILE A 49 15.61 -53.96 3.66
C ILE A 49 14.35 -54.79 3.99
N ARG A 50 13.33 -54.17 4.60
CA ARG A 50 12.05 -54.84 4.92
C ARG A 50 11.11 -54.93 3.72
N THR A 51 11.16 -53.94 2.83
CA THR A 51 10.17 -53.76 1.74
C THR A 51 10.72 -54.15 0.38
N ILE A 52 12.03 -54.33 0.26
CA ILE A 52 12.72 -54.59 -1.01
C ILE A 52 12.31 -55.91 -1.67
N ALA A 53 12.08 -56.98 -0.91
CA ALA A 53 11.69 -58.27 -1.49
C ALA A 53 10.35 -58.17 -2.25
N ALA A 54 9.36 -57.50 -1.66
CA ALA A 54 8.07 -57.25 -2.31
C ALA A 54 8.21 -56.28 -3.50
N THR A 55 9.05 -55.26 -3.35
CA THR A 55 9.33 -54.29 -4.42
C THR A 55 9.94 -54.98 -5.63
N LEU A 56 10.98 -55.79 -5.43
CA LEU A 56 11.66 -56.52 -6.51
C LEU A 56 10.75 -57.54 -7.17
N SER A 57 9.93 -58.27 -6.42
CA SER A 57 8.93 -59.18 -6.98
C SER A 57 7.96 -58.48 -7.94
N LYS A 58 7.57 -57.23 -7.66
CA LYS A 58 6.73 -56.42 -8.57
C LYS A 58 7.51 -55.87 -9.77
N VAL A 59 8.78 -55.52 -9.59
CA VAL A 59 9.66 -55.09 -10.69
C VAL A 59 9.90 -56.25 -11.68
N GLU A 60 10.18 -57.45 -11.18
CA GLU A 60 10.42 -58.66 -11.99
C GLU A 60 9.21 -59.09 -12.82
N GLN A 61 8.00 -58.70 -12.41
CA GLN A 61 6.77 -58.91 -13.21
C GLN A 61 6.70 -57.99 -14.44
N LEU A 62 7.45 -56.88 -14.44
CA LEU A 62 7.44 -55.89 -15.52
C LEU A 62 8.69 -55.99 -16.41
N ILE A 63 9.86 -56.15 -15.79
CA ILE A 63 11.17 -56.16 -16.46
C ILE A 63 12.16 -57.10 -15.75
N PRO A 64 13.17 -57.65 -16.43
CA PRO A 64 14.31 -58.27 -15.76
C PRO A 64 15.09 -57.22 -14.95
N LEU A 65 15.64 -57.60 -13.79
CA LEU A 65 16.40 -56.68 -12.93
C LEU A 65 17.62 -56.06 -13.61
N ASP A 66 18.25 -56.78 -14.55
CA ASP A 66 19.38 -56.28 -15.33
C ASP A 66 19.03 -55.12 -16.27
N ALA A 67 17.74 -54.85 -16.50
CA ALA A 67 17.29 -53.67 -17.26
C ALA A 67 17.27 -52.38 -16.42
N LEU A 68 17.49 -52.47 -15.10
CA LEU A 68 17.60 -51.30 -14.23
C LEU A 68 18.90 -50.55 -14.52
N ARG A 69 18.78 -49.36 -15.12
CA ARG A 69 19.93 -48.50 -15.42
C ARG A 69 20.17 -47.47 -14.33
N TRP A 70 19.11 -47.05 -13.63
CA TRP A 70 19.16 -45.94 -12.68
C TRP A 70 18.39 -46.28 -11.40
N ILE A 71 19.03 -46.05 -10.25
CA ILE A 71 18.37 -46.12 -8.94
C ILE A 71 18.43 -44.73 -8.33
N VAL A 72 17.30 -44.03 -8.25
CA VAL A 72 17.21 -42.69 -7.68
C VAL A 72 16.98 -42.81 -6.18
N CYS A 73 17.87 -42.20 -5.39
CA CYS A 73 17.71 -42.04 -3.95
C CYS A 73 17.63 -40.53 -3.64
N GLN A 74 16.42 -40.08 -3.30
CA GLN A 74 16.12 -38.66 -3.10
C GLN A 74 16.85 -38.04 -1.90
N HIS A 75 17.26 -38.86 -0.93
CA HIS A 75 18.09 -38.52 0.23
C HIS A 75 18.74 -39.80 0.81
N GLN A 76 19.34 -39.70 2.00
CA GLN A 76 20.10 -40.78 2.63
C GLN A 76 19.32 -41.58 3.70
N ASP A 77 18.01 -41.42 3.82
CA ASP A 77 17.26 -42.12 4.89
C ASP A 77 17.34 -43.65 4.68
N PRO A 78 17.58 -44.44 5.73
CA PRO A 78 17.49 -45.90 5.66
C PRO A 78 16.17 -46.42 5.07
N ALA A 79 15.07 -45.68 5.19
CA ALA A 79 13.77 -46.01 4.61
C ALA A 79 13.79 -46.11 3.07
N ILE A 80 14.78 -45.50 2.40
CA ILE A 80 14.96 -45.56 0.94
C ILE A 80 16.31 -46.15 0.51
N THR A 81 17.31 -46.18 1.40
CA THR A 81 18.68 -46.57 1.05
C THR A 81 19.12 -47.91 1.64
N SER A 82 18.46 -48.42 2.69
CA SER A 82 18.89 -49.68 3.33
C SER A 82 18.67 -50.91 2.44
N ALA A 83 17.89 -50.80 1.37
CA ALA A 83 17.73 -51.83 0.35
C ALA A 83 18.92 -51.94 -0.62
N LEU A 84 19.75 -50.89 -0.72
CA LEU A 84 20.82 -50.81 -1.72
C LEU A 84 21.85 -51.95 -1.62
N PRO A 85 22.29 -52.43 -0.44
CA PRO A 85 23.19 -53.58 -0.37
C PRO A 85 22.61 -54.85 -1.00
N GLN A 86 21.31 -55.08 -0.85
CA GLN A 86 20.65 -56.24 -1.46
C GLN A 86 20.55 -56.07 -2.98
N LEU A 87 20.16 -54.88 -3.46
CA LEU A 87 20.16 -54.55 -4.88
C LEU A 87 21.56 -54.69 -5.49
N ASP A 88 22.59 -54.24 -4.77
CA ASP A 88 23.98 -54.35 -5.20
C ASP A 88 24.34 -55.81 -5.45
N THR A 89 23.92 -56.76 -4.61
CA THR A 89 24.21 -58.19 -4.81
C THR A 89 23.49 -58.82 -6.01
N LEU A 90 22.32 -58.30 -6.39
CA LEU A 90 21.44 -58.91 -7.39
C LEU A 90 21.65 -58.36 -8.80
N ILE A 91 22.14 -57.12 -8.93
CA ILE A 91 22.26 -56.42 -10.22
C ILE A 91 23.75 -56.30 -10.60
N ASP A 92 24.07 -56.42 -11.88
CA ASP A 92 25.44 -56.17 -12.37
C ASP A 92 25.83 -54.68 -12.15
N PRO A 93 26.87 -54.38 -11.35
CA PRO A 93 27.29 -53.00 -11.08
C PRO A 93 27.79 -52.25 -12.32
N GLY A 94 28.17 -52.92 -13.41
CA GLY A 94 28.53 -52.26 -14.68
C GLY A 94 27.32 -51.66 -15.42
N GLY A 95 26.13 -52.17 -15.12
CA GLY A 95 24.87 -51.86 -15.81
C GLY A 95 24.01 -50.78 -15.13
N VAL A 96 24.31 -50.36 -13.90
CA VAL A 96 23.42 -49.51 -13.09
C VAL A 96 24.17 -48.37 -12.40
N SER A 97 23.49 -47.28 -12.04
CA SER A 97 24.07 -46.19 -11.25
C SER A 97 23.09 -45.65 -10.21
N ILE A 98 23.62 -45.28 -9.04
CA ILE A 98 22.85 -44.66 -7.96
C ILE A 98 22.81 -43.15 -8.19
N VAL A 99 21.63 -42.63 -8.53
CA VAL A 99 21.36 -41.21 -8.74
C VAL A 99 21.03 -40.56 -7.41
N THR A 100 21.89 -39.66 -6.93
CA THR A 100 21.66 -38.95 -5.67
C THR A 100 22.47 -37.65 -5.59
N HIS A 101 22.34 -36.89 -4.51
CA HIS A 101 23.11 -35.68 -4.26
C HIS A 101 24.44 -35.98 -3.53
N GLN A 102 25.48 -35.16 -3.74
CA GLN A 102 26.81 -35.38 -3.11
C GLN A 102 26.74 -35.63 -1.60
N GLN A 103 25.88 -34.89 -0.91
CA GLN A 103 25.77 -34.99 0.55
C GLN A 103 25.14 -36.32 0.98
N ALA A 104 24.15 -36.83 0.24
CA ALA A 104 23.55 -38.13 0.49
C ALA A 104 24.51 -39.27 0.10
N ALA A 105 25.23 -39.13 -1.02
CA ALA A 105 26.22 -40.10 -1.49
C ALA A 105 27.30 -40.40 -0.43
N ARG A 106 27.74 -39.41 0.35
CA ARG A 106 28.72 -39.60 1.44
C ARG A 106 28.22 -40.58 2.52
N SER A 107 26.94 -40.50 2.86
CA SER A 107 26.32 -41.43 3.82
C SER A 107 26.07 -42.79 3.19
N ILE A 108 25.58 -42.83 1.95
CA ILE A 108 25.31 -44.07 1.23
C ILE A 108 26.60 -44.87 0.96
N ALA A 109 27.73 -44.19 0.75
CA ALA A 109 29.04 -44.82 0.55
C ALA A 109 29.47 -45.71 1.73
N GLN A 110 28.90 -45.51 2.93
CA GLN A 110 29.17 -46.38 4.09
C GLN A 110 28.70 -47.82 3.88
N TYR A 111 27.76 -48.05 2.96
CA TYR A 111 27.33 -49.40 2.57
C TYR A 111 28.36 -50.15 1.70
N GLN A 112 29.44 -49.49 1.24
CA GLN A 112 30.51 -50.10 0.43
C GLN A 112 30.00 -50.81 -0.84
N LEU A 113 29.03 -50.18 -1.50
CA LEU A 113 28.39 -50.70 -2.71
C LEU A 113 29.37 -50.73 -3.90
N ARG A 114 29.16 -51.68 -4.82
CA ARG A 114 29.88 -51.78 -6.09
C ARG A 114 29.33 -50.81 -7.13
N MET A 115 28.03 -50.50 -7.04
CA MET A 115 27.36 -49.56 -7.95
C MET A 115 27.95 -48.14 -7.85
N PRO A 116 28.26 -47.47 -8.98
CA PRO A 116 28.77 -46.11 -8.98
C PRO A 116 27.69 -45.07 -8.67
N PHE A 117 28.11 -43.92 -8.14
CA PHE A 117 27.25 -42.76 -7.92
C PHE A 117 27.17 -41.87 -9.16
N TRP A 118 25.95 -41.51 -9.54
CA TRP A 118 25.65 -40.45 -10.49
C TRP A 118 25.11 -39.25 -9.71
N LEU A 119 25.85 -38.14 -9.71
CA LEU A 119 25.58 -37.02 -8.83
C LEU A 119 24.73 -35.94 -9.51
N VAL A 120 23.53 -35.66 -8.97
CA VAL A 120 22.54 -34.75 -9.61
C VAL A 120 23.10 -33.34 -9.84
N GLU A 121 23.90 -32.82 -8.90
CA GLU A 121 24.44 -31.45 -8.98
C GLU A 121 25.53 -31.28 -10.04
N ARG A 122 26.20 -32.37 -10.43
CA ARG A 122 27.21 -32.37 -11.51
C ARG A 122 26.59 -32.49 -12.89
N ASN A 123 25.30 -32.84 -12.96
CA ASN A 123 24.59 -33.15 -14.19
C ASN A 123 23.42 -32.18 -14.41
N ARG A 124 23.58 -30.92 -13.99
CA ARG A 124 22.60 -29.84 -14.18
C ARG A 124 21.19 -30.19 -13.68
N TRP A 125 21.09 -31.06 -12.67
CA TRP A 125 19.81 -31.45 -12.08
C TRP A 125 18.83 -32.08 -13.09
N GLN A 126 19.33 -32.79 -14.10
CA GLN A 126 18.51 -33.43 -15.11
C GLN A 126 19.07 -34.78 -15.53
N LEU A 127 18.20 -35.79 -15.67
CA LEU A 127 18.53 -37.09 -16.23
C LEU A 127 17.74 -37.30 -17.53
N ALA A 128 18.45 -37.34 -18.64
CA ALA A 128 17.87 -37.60 -19.95
C ALA A 128 17.75 -39.11 -20.18
N LEU A 129 16.53 -39.56 -20.46
CA LEU A 129 16.17 -40.92 -20.84
C LEU A 129 15.64 -40.90 -22.29
N PRO A 130 15.51 -42.06 -22.95
CA PRO A 130 14.80 -42.13 -24.23
C PRO A 130 13.41 -41.51 -24.13
N GLN A 131 13.17 -40.45 -24.89
CA GLN A 131 11.88 -39.74 -25.00
C GLN A 131 11.34 -39.15 -23.68
N ARG A 132 12.12 -39.15 -22.60
CA ARG A 132 11.68 -38.73 -21.26
C ARG A 132 12.79 -37.95 -20.56
N LEU A 133 12.42 -36.90 -19.83
CA LEU A 133 13.37 -36.07 -19.10
C LEU A 133 12.95 -35.99 -17.64
N LEU A 134 13.79 -36.50 -16.75
CA LEU A 134 13.62 -36.32 -15.31
C LEU A 134 14.35 -35.05 -14.87
N GLN A 135 13.64 -34.20 -14.14
CA GLN A 135 14.17 -32.98 -13.54
C GLN A 135 14.28 -33.17 -12.02
N PHE A 136 15.43 -32.83 -11.46
CA PHE A 136 15.67 -32.93 -10.02
C PHE A 136 15.50 -31.55 -9.38
N ILE A 137 14.49 -31.39 -8.53
CA ILE A 137 14.19 -30.14 -7.83
C ILE A 137 14.94 -30.16 -6.52
N PHE A 138 15.94 -29.29 -6.34
CA PHE A 138 16.70 -29.26 -5.10
C PHE A 138 15.83 -28.73 -3.93
N THR A 139 15.67 -29.55 -2.89
CA THR A 139 14.86 -29.26 -1.70
C THR A 139 15.70 -29.40 -0.42
N PRO A 140 16.76 -28.57 -0.27
CA PRO A 140 17.67 -28.70 0.85
C PRO A 140 16.95 -28.48 2.18
N TYR A 141 17.30 -29.30 3.16
CA TYR A 141 16.73 -29.30 4.50
C TYR A 141 15.25 -29.66 4.56
N ALA A 142 14.69 -30.25 3.49
CA ALA A 142 13.33 -30.75 3.43
C ALA A 142 13.33 -32.28 3.24
N HIS A 143 13.76 -33.08 4.22
CA HIS A 143 14.27 -32.68 5.55
C HIS A 143 15.81 -32.81 5.70
N TYR A 144 16.50 -33.32 4.68
CA TYR A 144 17.96 -33.46 4.68
C TYR A 144 18.69 -32.37 3.86
N PRO A 145 19.92 -31.97 4.21
CA PRO A 145 20.69 -30.95 3.47
C PRO A 145 20.88 -31.24 1.98
N GLY A 146 20.88 -32.53 1.61
CA GLY A 146 21.01 -33.00 0.23
C GLY A 146 19.74 -33.56 -0.39
N ALA A 147 18.56 -33.30 0.19
CA ALA A 147 17.31 -33.81 -0.34
C ALA A 147 16.91 -33.12 -1.66
N PHE A 148 16.25 -33.87 -2.54
CA PHE A 148 15.65 -33.35 -3.77
C PHE A 148 14.37 -34.10 -4.14
N CYS A 149 13.50 -33.46 -4.91
CA CYS A 149 12.36 -34.10 -5.56
C CYS A 149 12.70 -34.49 -6.99
N THR A 150 12.08 -35.56 -7.52
CA THR A 150 12.19 -35.90 -8.94
C THR A 150 10.89 -35.58 -9.64
N PHE A 151 10.94 -34.80 -10.72
CA PHE A 151 9.78 -34.44 -11.53
C PHE A 151 9.92 -35.09 -12.91
N ASP A 152 8.90 -35.86 -13.29
CA ASP A 152 8.77 -36.40 -14.64
C ASP A 152 7.88 -35.49 -15.49
N ALA A 153 8.47 -34.86 -16.50
CA ALA A 153 7.75 -33.93 -17.38
C ALA A 153 6.73 -34.62 -18.29
N VAL A 154 6.85 -35.93 -18.53
CA VAL A 154 5.92 -36.67 -19.40
C VAL A 154 4.62 -37.00 -18.67
N SER A 155 4.70 -37.57 -17.46
CA SER A 155 3.50 -37.89 -16.68
C SER A 155 2.98 -36.74 -15.80
N GLY A 156 3.73 -35.63 -15.68
CA GLY A 156 3.42 -34.56 -14.74
C GLY A 156 3.52 -34.99 -13.27
N THR A 157 4.22 -36.09 -12.98
CA THR A 157 4.32 -36.66 -11.63
C THR A 157 5.54 -36.13 -10.89
N LEU A 158 5.33 -35.66 -9.67
CA LEU A 158 6.38 -35.32 -8.72
C LEU A 158 6.59 -36.45 -7.72
N PHE A 159 7.74 -37.12 -7.79
CA PHE A 159 8.23 -37.99 -6.72
C PHE A 159 8.79 -37.11 -5.62
N SER A 160 8.04 -36.97 -4.54
CA SER A 160 8.27 -35.93 -3.53
C SER A 160 9.11 -36.39 -2.34
N GLY A 161 9.52 -37.66 -2.30
CA GLY A 161 10.20 -38.21 -1.12
C GLY A 161 9.31 -38.09 0.11
N ASP A 162 9.85 -37.55 1.21
CA ASP A 162 9.07 -37.29 2.43
C ASP A 162 8.13 -36.07 2.36
N LEU A 163 8.23 -35.22 1.33
CA LEU A 163 7.24 -34.15 1.14
C LEU A 163 5.90 -34.76 0.75
N PHE A 164 4.81 -34.25 1.31
CA PHE A 164 3.45 -34.81 1.20
C PHE A 164 3.31 -36.24 1.75
N ALA A 165 4.32 -36.75 2.47
CA ALA A 165 4.21 -38.04 3.13
C ALA A 165 3.33 -37.97 4.39
N CYS A 166 2.76 -39.11 4.75
CA CYS A 166 2.06 -39.31 6.01
C CYS A 166 2.13 -40.77 6.46
N ASP A 167 2.05 -40.99 7.76
CA ASP A 167 1.88 -42.33 8.32
C ASP A 167 0.43 -42.78 8.12
N ALA A 168 0.24 -43.81 7.29
CA ALA A 168 -1.07 -44.18 6.77
C ALA A 168 -1.25 -45.69 6.72
N ILE A 169 -1.17 -46.34 7.88
CA ILE A 169 -1.43 -47.78 8.01
C ILE A 169 -2.84 -48.08 7.48
N GLY A 170 -2.93 -48.94 6.46
CA GLY A 170 -4.21 -49.35 5.86
C GLY A 170 -4.91 -48.30 5.00
N ALA A 171 -4.24 -47.22 4.59
CA ALA A 171 -4.84 -46.22 3.70
C ALA A 171 -4.91 -46.69 2.23
N PRO A 172 -5.85 -46.15 1.43
CA PRO A 172 -5.89 -46.38 -0.02
C PRO A 172 -4.62 -45.85 -0.71
N LEU A 173 -4.32 -46.40 -1.89
CA LEU A 173 -3.17 -45.96 -2.69
C LEU A 173 -3.28 -44.50 -3.14
N PHE A 174 -4.49 -43.98 -3.34
CA PHE A 174 -4.75 -42.60 -3.73
C PHE A 174 -5.49 -41.84 -2.63
N ALA A 175 -5.19 -40.55 -2.47
CA ALA A 175 -5.88 -39.68 -1.53
C ALA A 175 -7.34 -39.42 -1.97
N GLU A 176 -8.30 -39.64 -1.07
CA GLU A 176 -9.72 -39.66 -1.41
C GLU A 176 -10.45 -38.31 -1.17
N GLY A 177 -9.91 -37.39 -0.36
CA GLY A 177 -10.58 -36.11 -0.04
C GLY A 177 -9.75 -35.10 0.77
N GLU A 178 -10.40 -34.01 1.19
CA GLU A 178 -9.79 -32.86 1.90
C GLU A 178 -9.25 -33.22 3.30
N ASP A 179 -9.80 -34.24 3.96
CA ASP A 179 -9.30 -34.77 5.25
C ASP A 179 -7.86 -35.32 5.16
N HIS A 180 -7.32 -35.48 3.94
CA HIS A 180 -5.93 -35.88 3.73
C HIS A 180 -4.94 -34.86 4.31
N PHE A 181 -5.32 -33.57 4.42
CA PHE A 181 -4.44 -32.56 5.00
C PHE A 181 -4.02 -32.89 6.42
N GLU A 182 -4.96 -33.24 7.31
CA GLU A 182 -4.63 -33.56 8.70
C GLU A 182 -3.66 -34.74 8.83
N ARG A 183 -3.70 -35.68 7.88
CA ARG A 183 -2.78 -36.82 7.83
C ARG A 183 -1.36 -36.38 7.49
N ILE A 184 -1.20 -35.49 6.51
CA ILE A 184 0.13 -34.98 6.14
C ILE A 184 0.62 -33.93 7.15
N ARG A 185 -0.27 -33.15 7.77
CA ARG A 185 0.06 -32.07 8.71
C ARG A 185 0.97 -32.57 9.82
N ILE A 186 0.57 -33.63 10.52
CA ILE A 186 1.34 -34.19 11.65
C ILE A 186 2.76 -34.57 11.22
N HIS A 187 2.90 -35.23 10.08
CA HIS A 187 4.22 -35.57 9.53
C HIS A 187 5.03 -34.30 9.24
N HIS A 188 4.42 -33.29 8.61
CA HIS A 188 5.15 -32.09 8.22
C HIS A 188 5.56 -31.22 9.40
N GLU A 189 4.72 -31.16 10.43
CA GLU A 189 4.96 -30.48 11.69
C GLU A 189 6.23 -30.97 12.37
N HIS A 190 6.40 -32.29 12.48
CA HIS A 190 7.50 -32.88 13.23
C HIS A 190 8.76 -33.15 12.39
N TYR A 191 8.61 -33.36 11.08
CA TYR A 191 9.70 -33.88 10.25
C TYR A 191 10.47 -32.78 9.52
N PHE A 192 9.88 -31.61 9.29
CA PHE A 192 10.54 -30.47 8.63
C PHE A 192 11.06 -29.46 9.65
N PRO A 193 12.22 -28.83 9.40
CA PRO A 193 12.93 -28.07 10.43
C PRO A 193 12.35 -26.69 10.73
N SER A 194 11.65 -26.06 9.77
CA SER A 194 11.02 -24.75 9.95
C SER A 194 10.03 -24.46 8.83
N ARG A 195 9.08 -23.57 9.12
CA ARG A 195 8.09 -23.10 8.14
C ARG A 195 8.76 -22.43 6.94
N GLU A 196 9.87 -21.73 7.14
CA GLU A 196 10.59 -21.00 6.10
C GLU A 196 11.21 -21.96 5.08
N VAL A 197 11.85 -23.03 5.56
CA VAL A 197 12.42 -24.09 4.70
C VAL A 197 11.32 -24.79 3.91
N LEU A 198 10.21 -25.13 4.57
CA LEU A 198 9.05 -25.76 3.93
C LEU A 198 8.45 -24.84 2.85
N ASN A 199 8.23 -23.57 3.17
CA ASN A 199 7.67 -22.59 2.23
C ASN A 199 8.56 -22.35 1.00
N GLN A 200 9.88 -22.25 1.19
CA GLN A 200 10.81 -22.12 0.06
C GLN A 200 10.79 -23.35 -0.83
N THR A 201 10.66 -24.53 -0.23
CA THR A 201 10.57 -25.81 -0.95
C THR A 201 9.28 -25.91 -1.76
N LEU A 202 8.13 -25.62 -1.14
CA LEU A 202 6.82 -25.65 -1.80
C LEU A 202 6.76 -24.67 -2.98
N LYS A 203 7.33 -23.47 -2.85
CA LYS A 203 7.42 -22.49 -3.96
C LYS A 203 8.19 -23.00 -5.17
N ARG A 204 9.24 -23.80 -4.95
CA ARG A 204 10.00 -24.39 -6.07
C ARG A 204 9.17 -25.44 -6.79
N ILE A 205 8.45 -26.27 -6.03
CA ILE A 205 7.58 -27.33 -6.53
C ILE A 205 6.40 -26.75 -7.34
N GLU A 206 5.78 -25.67 -6.86
CA GLU A 206 4.65 -25.00 -7.55
C GLU A 206 4.98 -24.46 -8.95
N ASN A 207 6.26 -24.27 -9.28
CA ASN A 207 6.65 -23.79 -10.61
C ASN A 207 6.56 -24.87 -11.70
N HIS A 208 6.18 -26.10 -11.35
CA HIS A 208 6.05 -27.22 -12.27
C HIS A 208 4.57 -27.57 -12.53
N PRO A 209 4.23 -28.04 -13.75
CA PRO A 209 2.87 -28.48 -14.07
C PRO A 209 2.60 -29.86 -13.45
N LEU A 210 2.10 -29.87 -12.22
CA LEU A 210 1.88 -31.10 -11.45
C LEU A 210 0.49 -31.71 -11.73
N GLU A 211 0.48 -32.95 -12.21
CA GLU A 211 -0.72 -33.77 -12.38
C GLU A 211 -0.91 -34.74 -11.19
N MET A 212 0.18 -35.12 -10.53
CA MET A 212 0.17 -36.04 -9.38
C MET A 212 1.41 -35.82 -8.49
N ILE A 213 1.25 -35.97 -7.17
CA ILE A 213 2.37 -36.09 -6.24
C ILE A 213 2.44 -37.53 -5.72
N ALA A 214 3.63 -38.09 -5.77
CA ALA A 214 3.96 -39.47 -5.44
C ALA A 214 4.95 -39.47 -4.25
N PRO A 215 4.46 -39.48 -3.00
CA PRO A 215 5.30 -39.43 -1.81
C PRO A 215 5.90 -40.79 -1.50
N GLN A 216 7.03 -40.82 -0.79
CA GLN A 216 7.71 -42.04 -0.34
C GLN A 216 6.87 -42.86 0.67
N ARG A 217 5.95 -42.20 1.38
CA ARG A 217 5.01 -42.80 2.33
C ARG A 217 3.61 -42.24 2.16
N GLY A 218 2.60 -43.09 2.33
CA GLY A 218 1.20 -42.70 2.29
C GLY A 218 0.58 -42.66 0.89
N PRO A 219 -0.66 -42.17 0.77
CA PRO A 219 -1.38 -42.12 -0.49
C PRO A 219 -0.76 -41.17 -1.53
N LEU A 220 -0.84 -41.52 -2.81
CA LEU A 220 -0.57 -40.65 -3.94
C LEU A 220 -1.63 -39.53 -3.99
N VAL A 221 -1.19 -38.31 -4.26
CA VAL A 221 -2.04 -37.12 -4.27
C VAL A 221 -2.42 -36.75 -5.71
N PRO A 222 -3.70 -36.86 -6.09
CA PRO A 222 -4.15 -36.46 -7.42
C PRO A 222 -4.11 -34.93 -7.62
N GLY A 223 -3.90 -34.48 -8.86
CA GLY A 223 -3.79 -33.06 -9.23
C GLY A 223 -4.83 -32.13 -8.62
N ARG A 224 -6.09 -32.59 -8.55
CA ARG A 224 -7.22 -31.84 -7.96
C ARG A 224 -7.02 -31.43 -6.50
N LEU A 225 -6.19 -32.15 -5.73
CA LEU A 225 -5.94 -31.86 -4.30
C LEU A 225 -4.67 -31.03 -4.06
N ILE A 226 -3.73 -31.00 -5.02
CA ILE A 226 -2.39 -30.42 -4.83
C ILE A 226 -2.47 -28.96 -4.40
N ALA A 227 -3.24 -28.13 -5.12
CA ALA A 227 -3.31 -26.70 -4.87
C ALA A 227 -3.82 -26.36 -3.45
N ASN A 228 -4.77 -27.15 -2.92
CA ASN A 228 -5.26 -26.93 -1.56
C ASN A 228 -4.22 -27.35 -0.52
N LEU A 229 -3.65 -28.55 -0.67
CA LEU A 229 -2.65 -29.07 0.27
C LEU A 229 -1.41 -28.19 0.34
N VAL A 230 -0.92 -27.68 -0.80
CA VAL A 230 0.19 -26.73 -0.82
C VAL A 230 -0.16 -25.44 -0.06
N ARG A 231 -1.38 -24.91 -0.25
CA ARG A 231 -1.82 -23.70 0.45
C ARG A 231 -1.86 -23.92 1.97
N GLU A 232 -2.39 -25.04 2.41
CA GLU A 232 -2.51 -25.36 3.83
C GLU A 232 -1.14 -25.66 4.46
N LEU A 233 -0.29 -26.45 3.80
CA LEU A 233 1.08 -26.73 4.26
C LEU A 233 1.92 -25.45 4.39
N LYS A 234 1.68 -24.42 3.58
CA LYS A 234 2.41 -23.14 3.72
C LYS A 234 2.09 -22.40 5.01
N GLY A 235 0.94 -22.71 5.62
CA GLY A 235 0.43 -22.07 6.83
C GLY A 235 0.89 -22.72 8.14
N ILE A 236 1.42 -23.96 8.09
CA ILE A 236 1.73 -24.70 9.32
C ILE A 236 2.99 -24.17 10.02
N GLU A 237 3.02 -24.34 11.33
CA GLU A 237 4.25 -24.19 12.12
C GLU A 237 4.91 -25.57 12.25
N CYS A 238 6.21 -25.68 11.95
CA CYS A 238 6.92 -26.96 12.00
C CYS A 238 8.33 -26.84 12.57
N GLY A 239 8.87 -27.97 13.05
CA GLY A 239 10.24 -28.11 13.53
C GLY A 239 10.55 -27.17 14.70
N LEU A 240 11.47 -26.24 14.48
CA LEU A 240 11.93 -25.26 15.48
C LEU A 240 10.78 -24.51 16.15
N TYR A 241 9.69 -24.25 15.43
CA TYR A 241 8.51 -23.57 15.97
C TYR A 241 7.77 -24.38 17.02
N LEU A 242 7.74 -25.71 16.90
CA LEU A 242 7.11 -26.61 17.87
C LEU A 242 7.96 -26.79 19.12
N MET A 243 9.29 -26.65 18.99
CA MET A 243 10.23 -26.79 20.11
C MET A 243 10.34 -25.52 20.96
N ALA A 244 9.75 -24.40 20.51
CA ALA A 244 9.84 -23.10 21.16
C ALA A 244 8.95 -22.96 22.40
N GLU A 245 8.69 -24.04 23.13
CA GLU A 245 7.86 -24.01 24.35
C GLU A 245 8.45 -23.11 25.46
N ARG A 246 9.73 -22.72 25.38
CA ARG A 246 10.40 -21.85 26.37
C ARG A 246 11.49 -20.89 25.85
N ASP A 247 11.96 -21.01 24.61
CA ASP A 247 12.98 -20.11 24.07
C ASP A 247 12.33 -18.87 23.43
N GLY A 248 12.23 -17.82 24.25
CA GLY A 248 11.64 -16.54 23.88
C GLY A 248 12.29 -15.90 22.66
N ASP A 249 13.51 -16.25 22.27
CA ASP A 249 14.24 -15.55 21.19
C ASP A 249 13.78 -15.94 19.78
N ILE A 250 13.41 -17.21 19.53
CA ILE A 250 12.88 -17.62 18.21
C ILE A 250 11.44 -17.12 18.04
N GLN A 251 10.62 -17.21 19.09
CA GLN A 251 9.28 -16.62 19.08
C GLN A 251 9.34 -15.10 18.95
N ARG A 252 10.22 -14.41 19.69
CA ARG A 252 10.44 -12.95 19.54
C ARG A 252 10.89 -12.59 18.13
N LEU A 253 11.91 -13.25 17.58
CA LEU A 253 12.42 -12.98 16.24
C LEU A 253 11.36 -13.21 15.17
N SER A 254 10.61 -14.31 15.27
CA SER A 254 9.51 -14.60 14.33
C SER A 254 8.35 -13.61 14.49
N HIS A 255 7.97 -13.29 15.73
CA HIS A 255 6.90 -12.33 16.02
C HIS A 255 7.28 -10.91 15.54
N LEU A 256 8.51 -10.48 15.77
CA LEU A 256 9.06 -9.21 15.28
C LEU A 256 9.13 -9.19 13.74
N ASN A 257 9.59 -10.27 13.10
CA ASN A 257 9.56 -10.39 11.64
C ASN A 257 8.12 -10.37 11.09
N GLY A 258 7.17 -10.95 11.80
CA GLY A 258 5.74 -10.88 11.48
C GLY A 258 5.21 -9.45 11.57
N ILE A 259 5.49 -8.77 12.69
CA ILE A 259 5.14 -7.35 12.90
C ILE A 259 5.75 -6.48 11.80
N LEU A 260 7.03 -6.66 11.48
CA LEU A 260 7.72 -5.94 10.39
C LEU A 260 7.04 -6.14 9.04
N ARG A 261 6.64 -7.38 8.73
CA ARG A 261 5.94 -7.71 7.49
C ARG A 261 4.53 -7.10 7.44
N ASP A 262 3.83 -7.09 8.56
CA ASP A 262 2.52 -6.46 8.68
C ASP A 262 2.64 -4.93 8.50
N ILE A 263 3.66 -4.31 9.10
CA ILE A 263 3.97 -2.89 8.94
C ILE A 263 4.30 -2.55 7.48
N THR A 264 5.22 -3.29 6.85
CA THR A 264 5.63 -3.04 5.45
C THR A 264 4.50 -3.30 4.46
N SER A 265 3.72 -4.38 4.65
CA SER A 265 2.55 -4.64 3.80
C SER A 265 1.47 -3.57 3.96
N THR A 266 1.26 -3.05 5.17
CA THR A 266 0.35 -1.93 5.42
C THR A 266 0.77 -0.70 4.63
N MET A 267 2.06 -0.37 4.59
CA MET A 267 2.56 0.77 3.78
C MET A 267 2.35 0.60 2.27
N VAL A 268 2.47 -0.63 1.75
CA VAL A 268 2.32 -0.90 0.31
C VAL A 268 0.86 -0.88 -0.12
N ILE A 269 -0.05 -1.38 0.73
CA ILE A 269 -1.46 -1.57 0.39
C ILE A 269 -2.28 -0.30 0.64
N SER A 270 -2.01 0.41 1.74
CA SER A 270 -2.83 1.55 2.15
C SER A 270 -2.46 2.83 1.42
N ARG A 271 -3.48 3.47 0.82
CA ARG A 271 -3.33 4.77 0.12
C ARG A 271 -3.58 5.97 1.03
N ASP A 272 -4.32 5.79 2.11
CA ASP A 272 -4.71 6.83 3.07
C ASP A 272 -3.85 6.73 4.34
N PHE A 273 -3.24 7.84 4.74
CA PHE A 273 -2.42 7.93 5.96
C PHE A 273 -3.20 7.58 7.22
N ARG A 274 -4.52 7.86 7.26
CA ARG A 274 -5.37 7.44 8.37
C ARG A 274 -5.39 5.93 8.55
N GLU A 275 -5.51 5.17 7.46
CA GLU A 275 -5.54 3.71 7.53
C GLU A 275 -4.20 3.16 8.02
N ILE A 276 -3.10 3.78 7.58
CA ILE A 276 -1.75 3.47 8.07
C ILE A 276 -1.67 3.72 9.59
N ALA A 277 -2.08 4.90 10.06
CA ALA A 277 -2.04 5.24 11.48
C ALA A 277 -2.92 4.31 12.34
N ASP A 278 -4.14 3.98 11.88
CA ASP A 278 -5.07 3.10 12.59
C ASP A 278 -4.53 1.66 12.69
N ARG A 279 -3.95 1.13 11.60
CA ARG A 279 -3.31 -0.20 11.59
C ARG A 279 -2.05 -0.24 12.44
N LEU A 280 -1.22 0.81 12.40
CA LEU A 280 -0.02 0.90 13.23
C LEU A 280 -0.36 1.00 14.72
N LEU A 281 -1.40 1.76 15.08
CA LEU A 281 -1.91 1.78 16.46
C LEU A 281 -2.40 0.39 16.89
N ALA A 282 -3.05 -0.37 16.01
CA ALA A 282 -3.46 -1.75 16.30
C ALA A 282 -2.27 -2.69 16.50
N ILE A 283 -1.18 -2.50 15.76
CA ILE A 283 0.07 -3.24 15.95
C ILE A 283 0.73 -2.86 17.28
N LEU A 284 0.85 -1.57 17.58
CA LEU A 284 1.38 -1.08 18.86
C LEU A 284 0.58 -1.63 20.06
N LYS A 285 -0.75 -1.68 19.96
CA LYS A 285 -1.62 -2.25 21.01
C LYS A 285 -1.33 -3.72 21.34
N ARG A 286 -0.73 -4.49 20.42
CA ARG A 286 -0.31 -5.88 20.68
C ARG A 286 1.01 -5.95 21.46
N ALA A 287 1.84 -4.92 21.36
CA ALA A 287 3.16 -4.87 21.99
C ALA A 287 3.18 -4.04 23.29
N MET A 288 2.29 -3.05 23.43
CA MET A 288 2.26 -2.11 24.56
C MET A 288 0.86 -1.50 24.73
N PRO A 289 0.52 -0.91 25.91
CA PRO A 289 -0.80 -0.32 26.17
C PRO A 289 -0.99 1.05 25.47
N ALA A 290 -0.77 1.10 24.16
CA ALA A 290 -0.93 2.29 23.33
C ALA A 290 -2.40 2.67 23.15
N VAL A 291 -2.74 3.94 23.42
CA VAL A 291 -4.10 4.48 23.30
C VAL A 291 -4.25 5.47 22.15
N SER A 292 -3.21 6.23 21.86
CA SER A 292 -3.20 7.22 20.78
C SER A 292 -1.89 7.22 20.02
N LEU A 293 -1.96 7.65 18.77
CA LEU A 293 -0.82 7.87 17.90
C LEU A 293 -1.01 9.22 17.23
N GLU A 294 -0.10 10.15 17.50
CA GLU A 294 -0.10 11.50 16.96
C GLU A 294 1.24 11.79 16.27
N PHE A 295 1.24 12.66 15.28
CA PHE A 295 2.45 13.06 14.57
C PHE A 295 2.53 14.57 14.49
N PHE A 296 3.69 15.13 14.80
CA PHE A 296 4.00 16.53 14.60
C PHE A 296 5.09 16.64 13.54
N VAL A 297 4.87 17.46 12.50
CA VAL A 297 5.82 17.60 11.39
C VAL A 297 6.05 19.07 11.08
N GLN A 298 7.31 19.48 11.02
CA GLN A 298 7.72 20.82 10.62
C GLN A 298 7.92 20.89 9.11
N LEU A 299 7.17 21.79 8.47
CA LEU A 299 7.29 22.13 7.05
C LEU A 299 8.49 23.06 6.82
N GLN A 300 8.81 23.32 5.55
CA GLN A 300 9.93 24.20 5.16
C GLN A 300 9.74 25.67 5.59
N ASP A 301 8.50 26.12 5.78
CA ASP A 301 8.16 27.49 6.23
C ASP A 301 8.04 27.61 7.76
N ASP A 302 8.64 26.67 8.50
CA ASP A 302 8.56 26.51 9.97
C ASP A 302 7.14 26.26 10.52
N THR A 303 6.14 26.10 9.66
CA THR A 303 4.80 25.70 10.09
C THR A 303 4.83 24.26 10.60
N VAL A 304 4.28 24.03 11.80
CA VAL A 304 4.13 22.69 12.35
C VAL A 304 2.72 22.17 12.12
N LEU A 305 2.61 21.02 11.44
CA LEU A 305 1.38 20.29 11.24
C LEU A 305 1.24 19.20 12.31
N GLN A 306 0.06 19.14 12.94
CA GLN A 306 -0.35 18.03 13.79
C GLN A 306 -1.27 17.08 12.99
N LEU A 307 -0.86 15.82 12.85
CA LEU A 307 -1.66 14.72 12.33
C LEU A 307 -2.14 13.88 13.52
N ALA A 308 -3.40 14.05 13.90
CA ALA A 308 -3.98 13.41 15.08
C ALA A 308 -5.38 12.83 14.81
N PRO A 309 -5.85 11.85 15.60
CA PRO A 309 -7.17 11.22 15.44
C PRO A 309 -8.34 12.20 15.38
N GLU A 310 -8.30 13.28 16.16
CA GLU A 310 -9.33 14.33 16.25
C GLU A 310 -9.53 15.04 14.91
N SER A 311 -8.42 15.25 14.20
CA SER A 311 -8.40 15.82 12.84
C SER A 311 -8.61 14.77 11.74
N ARG A 312 -8.83 13.50 12.12
CA ARG A 312 -8.75 12.34 11.22
C ARG A 312 -7.45 12.32 10.40
N TYR A 313 -6.35 12.72 11.03
CA TYR A 313 -5.02 12.85 10.43
C TYR A 313 -4.96 13.75 9.17
N ARG A 314 -5.87 14.73 9.03
CA ARG A 314 -5.87 15.65 7.87
C ARG A 314 -4.76 16.71 7.91
N GLY A 315 -4.10 16.87 9.05
CA GLY A 315 -3.07 17.88 9.26
C GLY A 315 -3.69 19.23 9.57
N VAL A 316 -3.49 19.68 10.81
CA VAL A 316 -3.90 21.02 11.25
C VAL A 316 -2.66 21.76 11.71
N ALA A 317 -2.52 23.02 11.29
CA ALA A 317 -1.46 23.87 11.80
C ALA A 317 -1.70 24.11 13.29
N ALA A 318 -0.79 23.65 14.14
CA ALA A 318 -0.94 23.70 15.59
C ALA A 318 0.42 23.95 16.26
N ALA A 319 0.41 24.69 17.37
CA ALA A 319 1.60 24.85 18.18
C ALA A 319 1.93 23.52 18.89
N PRO A 320 3.11 22.92 18.64
CA PRO A 320 3.48 21.66 19.27
C PRO A 320 3.66 21.82 20.78
N PRO A 321 3.45 20.76 21.58
CA PRO A 321 3.82 20.74 22.99
C PRO A 321 5.30 21.12 23.19
N ARG A 322 5.63 21.70 24.35
CA ARG A 322 7.01 22.16 24.64
C ARG A 322 8.06 21.05 24.50
N GLU A 323 7.71 19.83 24.87
CA GLU A 323 8.58 18.65 24.79
C GLU A 323 8.88 18.29 23.33
N VAL A 324 7.86 18.28 22.48
CA VAL A 324 7.99 18.05 21.03
C VAL A 324 8.77 19.19 20.38
N SER A 325 8.49 20.44 20.77
CA SER A 325 9.16 21.64 20.25
C SER A 325 10.68 21.60 20.45
N ARG A 326 11.14 21.03 21.57
CA ARG A 326 12.58 20.92 21.89
C ARG A 326 13.31 19.92 21.00
N LEU A 327 12.59 18.95 20.41
CA LEU A 327 13.20 17.91 19.58
C LEU A 327 13.46 18.38 18.14
N PHE A 328 12.65 19.31 17.62
CA PHE A 328 12.85 19.85 16.28
C PHE A 328 14.22 20.52 16.14
N GLY A 329 14.89 20.27 15.02
CA GLY A 329 16.21 20.86 14.76
C GLY A 329 17.34 20.32 15.65
N ILE A 330 17.15 19.17 16.33
CA ILE A 330 18.25 18.39 16.91
C ILE A 330 18.80 17.42 15.84
N SER A 331 20.12 17.23 15.79
CA SER A 331 20.75 16.28 14.88
C SER A 331 20.65 14.85 15.39
N ARG A 332 20.66 13.86 14.48
CA ARG A 332 20.66 12.44 14.82
C ARG A 332 21.75 12.07 15.83
N GLN A 333 22.96 12.62 15.68
CA GLN A 333 24.07 12.39 16.60
C GLN A 333 23.82 12.96 18.01
N ALA A 334 23.29 14.19 18.10
CA ALA A 334 22.97 14.80 19.39
C ALA A 334 21.83 14.05 20.09
N CYS A 335 20.88 13.53 19.32
CA CYS A 335 19.82 12.65 19.78
C CYS A 335 20.36 11.34 20.40
N VAL A 336 21.28 10.68 19.71
CA VAL A 336 21.95 9.44 20.16
C VAL A 336 22.78 9.70 21.43
N ALA A 337 23.54 10.80 21.48
CA ALA A 337 24.38 11.15 22.62
C ALA A 337 23.60 11.48 23.91
N GLY A 338 22.41 12.08 23.81
CA GLY A 338 21.58 12.43 24.97
C GLY A 338 20.72 11.29 25.53
N SER A 339 20.57 10.19 24.79
CA SER A 339 19.65 9.09 25.12
C SER A 339 20.33 7.79 25.57
N GLY A 340 21.66 7.69 25.41
CA GLY A 340 22.43 6.49 25.75
C GLY A 340 22.20 5.30 24.80
N SER A 341 21.44 5.48 23.71
CA SER A 341 21.27 4.48 22.65
C SER A 341 22.37 4.66 21.60
N VAL A 342 22.99 3.57 21.14
CA VAL A 342 24.11 3.59 20.17
C VAL A 342 23.61 3.65 18.71
N SER A 343 22.34 3.32 18.46
CA SER A 343 21.68 3.41 17.15
C SER A 343 20.20 3.08 17.29
N GLY A 344 19.34 4.06 17.55
CA GLY A 344 17.88 3.88 17.58
C GLY A 344 17.13 5.14 17.99
N PRO A 345 15.82 5.26 17.70
CA PRO A 345 15.00 6.39 18.14
C PRO A 345 15.03 6.57 19.66
N ILE A 346 15.11 7.83 20.08
CA ILE A 346 15.04 8.20 21.50
C ILE A 346 13.60 8.10 21.95
N VAL A 347 13.33 7.27 22.95
CA VAL A 347 12.06 7.31 23.67
C VAL A 347 12.16 8.33 24.80
N VAL A 348 11.54 9.50 24.65
CA VAL A 348 11.45 10.50 25.73
C VAL A 348 10.13 10.34 26.48
N LYS A 349 10.19 10.16 27.80
CA LYS A 349 9.03 10.22 28.69
C LYS A 349 8.72 11.69 29.01
N ALA A 350 7.49 12.11 28.75
CA ALA A 350 6.98 13.41 29.16
C ALA A 350 6.80 13.48 30.69
N ASP A 351 7.33 14.52 31.33
CA ASP A 351 7.15 14.75 32.78
C ASP A 351 5.96 15.71 33.00
N GLY A 352 4.84 15.19 33.48
CA GLY A 352 3.64 15.98 33.82
C GLY A 352 2.42 15.12 34.17
N GLU A 353 1.51 15.66 34.99
CA GLU A 353 0.38 14.95 35.63
C GLU A 353 -0.42 14.04 34.67
N GLY A 354 -0.26 12.72 34.82
CA GLY A 354 -1.28 11.71 34.51
C GLY A 354 -1.20 10.94 33.19
N ALA A 355 -0.45 11.39 32.17
CA ALA A 355 -0.37 10.69 30.88
C ALA A 355 1.07 10.39 30.47
N CYS A 356 1.47 9.12 30.56
CA CYS A 356 2.76 8.66 30.05
C CYS A 356 2.72 8.67 28.51
N ARG A 357 3.72 9.29 27.89
CA ARG A 357 3.83 9.40 26.43
C ARG A 357 5.23 9.01 26.00
N PHE A 358 5.34 8.34 24.86
CA PHE A 358 6.60 8.04 24.21
C PHE A 358 6.73 8.86 22.95
N MET A 359 7.86 9.53 22.79
CA MET A 359 8.17 10.30 21.59
C MET A 359 9.17 9.54 20.73
N LEU A 360 9.01 9.51 19.41
CA LEU A 360 9.98 8.95 18.47
C LEU A 360 10.36 10.04 17.46
N PRO A 361 11.62 10.50 17.44
CA PRO A 361 12.07 11.49 16.47
C PRO A 361 12.17 10.88 15.07
N LEU A 362 11.66 11.59 14.07
CA LEU A 362 11.77 11.28 12.65
C LEU A 362 12.79 12.20 12.00
N PHE A 363 13.75 11.61 11.31
CA PHE A 363 14.88 12.33 10.71
C PHE A 363 14.65 12.55 9.23
N ARG A 364 15.11 13.67 8.68
CA ARG A 364 15.09 13.87 7.22
C ARG A 364 16.34 13.21 6.64
N GLU A 365 16.20 12.33 5.65
CA GLU A 365 17.34 11.58 5.07
C GLU A 365 18.45 12.49 4.56
N ALA A 366 18.10 13.66 4.01
CA ALA A 366 19.07 14.59 3.42
C ALA A 366 19.96 15.28 4.45
N ASP A 367 19.41 15.66 5.62
CA ASP A 367 20.08 16.61 6.52
C ASP A 367 20.29 16.05 7.95
N GLU A 368 19.80 14.84 8.26
CA GLU A 368 19.87 14.18 9.58
C GLU A 368 19.29 14.97 10.77
N TRP A 369 18.50 16.01 10.51
CA TRP A 369 17.78 16.76 11.54
C TRP A 369 16.38 16.20 11.78
N VAL A 370 15.92 16.30 13.02
CA VAL A 370 14.54 15.98 13.39
C VAL A 370 13.59 16.99 12.72
N TYR A 371 12.79 16.50 11.78
CA TYR A 371 11.73 17.28 11.12
C TYR A 371 10.33 16.83 11.55
N GLY A 372 10.22 15.65 12.16
CA GLY A 372 8.96 15.11 12.64
C GLY A 372 9.13 14.40 13.98
N VAL A 373 8.05 14.29 14.75
CA VAL A 373 8.02 13.56 16.02
C VAL A 373 6.72 12.76 16.08
N VAL A 374 6.83 11.45 16.28
CA VAL A 374 5.70 10.58 16.60
C VAL A 374 5.47 10.64 18.11
N VAL A 375 4.23 10.80 18.55
CA VAL A 375 3.84 10.78 19.95
C VAL A 375 2.87 9.62 20.16
N ILE A 376 3.28 8.66 20.97
CA ILE A 376 2.49 7.49 21.35
C ILE A 376 1.96 7.75 22.76
N GLY A 377 0.64 7.91 22.90
CA GLY A 377 0.01 7.95 24.21
C GLY A 377 -0.18 6.54 24.76
N VAL A 378 0.13 6.33 26.04
CA VAL A 378 -0.11 5.04 26.73
C VAL A 378 -1.02 5.21 27.94
N SER A 379 -1.84 4.19 28.23
CA SER A 379 -2.80 4.24 29.35
C SER A 379 -2.16 4.02 30.72
N GLU A 380 -0.96 3.44 30.78
CA GLU A 380 -0.26 3.11 32.02
C GLU A 380 1.15 3.69 32.00
N SER A 381 1.64 4.16 33.15
CA SER A 381 3.02 4.65 33.30
C SER A 381 3.98 3.48 33.54
N THR A 382 4.24 2.71 32.49
CA THR A 382 5.28 1.66 32.48
C THR A 382 6.46 2.09 31.62
N GLU A 383 7.68 1.69 31.98
CA GLU A 383 8.81 1.80 31.04
C GLU A 383 8.60 0.80 29.89
N PRO A 384 8.97 1.16 28.64
CA PRO A 384 8.85 0.23 27.54
C PRO A 384 9.88 -0.88 27.74
N ASP A 385 9.40 -2.12 27.76
CA ASP A 385 10.25 -3.30 27.80
C ASP A 385 11.11 -3.41 26.52
N SER A 386 12.03 -4.38 26.48
CA SER A 386 12.91 -4.57 25.33
C SER A 386 12.16 -4.86 24.03
N GLN A 387 10.99 -5.49 24.10
CA GLN A 387 10.18 -5.84 22.93
C GLN A 387 9.47 -4.60 22.38
N ALA A 388 8.84 -3.81 23.24
CA ALA A 388 8.20 -2.55 22.87
C ALA A 388 9.22 -1.56 22.29
N ARG A 389 10.43 -1.48 22.88
CA ARG A 389 11.53 -0.70 22.32
C ARG A 389 11.87 -1.14 20.90
N GLN A 390 12.12 -2.42 20.68
CA GLN A 390 12.49 -2.93 19.36
C GLN A 390 11.40 -2.71 18.30
N VAL A 391 10.11 -2.88 18.66
CA VAL A 391 8.98 -2.59 17.76
C VAL A 391 8.94 -1.10 17.41
N MET A 392 9.08 -0.21 18.40
CA MET A 392 9.12 1.23 18.17
C MET A 392 10.31 1.65 17.29
N GLU A 393 11.48 1.05 17.48
CA GLU A 393 12.67 1.29 16.65
C GLU A 393 12.42 0.96 15.19
N GLN A 394 11.91 -0.24 14.92
CA GLN A 394 11.61 -0.70 13.58
C GLN A 394 10.45 0.07 12.92
N MET A 395 9.46 0.46 13.71
CA MET A 395 8.37 1.32 13.24
C MET A 395 8.84 2.72 12.86
N SER A 396 9.87 3.26 13.53
CA SER A 396 10.35 4.62 13.28
C SER A 396 10.85 4.79 11.84
N GLU A 397 11.61 3.83 11.31
CA GLU A 397 12.15 3.90 9.93
C GLU A 397 11.02 3.90 8.89
N VAL A 398 10.05 3.01 9.10
CA VAL A 398 8.85 2.90 8.27
C VAL A 398 8.02 4.19 8.34
N LEU A 399 7.78 4.68 9.55
CA LEU A 399 6.98 5.88 9.79
C LEU A 399 7.62 7.13 9.19
N GLN A 400 8.95 7.19 9.17
CA GLN A 400 9.67 8.30 8.56
C GLN A 400 9.24 8.50 7.11
N VAL A 401 9.20 7.42 6.31
CA VAL A 401 8.79 7.49 4.89
C VAL A 401 7.30 7.87 4.76
N ALA A 402 6.42 7.26 5.55
CA ALA A 402 4.99 7.50 5.47
C ALA A 402 4.61 8.94 5.88
N VAL A 403 5.22 9.44 6.96
CA VAL A 403 4.99 10.79 7.49
C VAL A 403 5.61 11.84 6.57
N GLU A 404 6.79 11.59 6.00
CA GLU A 404 7.41 12.49 5.02
C GLU A 404 6.51 12.66 3.80
N ARG A 405 6.03 11.56 3.24
CA ARG A 405 5.11 11.57 2.10
C ARG A 405 3.84 12.37 2.42
N GLU A 406 3.22 12.13 3.57
CA GLU A 406 2.01 12.85 3.97
C GLU A 406 2.28 14.34 4.18
N ALA A 407 3.40 14.69 4.81
CA ALA A 407 3.79 16.08 5.03
C ALA A 407 4.03 16.84 3.71
N ILE A 408 4.71 16.21 2.74
CA ILE A 408 4.88 16.76 1.39
C ILE A 408 3.52 16.98 0.73
N TYR A 409 2.64 15.96 0.76
CA TYR A 409 1.31 16.07 0.16
C TYR A 409 0.49 17.22 0.76
N ARG A 410 0.50 17.36 2.09
CA ARG A 410 -0.19 18.47 2.79
C ARG A 410 0.45 19.82 2.52
N GLY A 411 1.77 19.89 2.45
CA GLY A 411 2.51 21.09 2.07
C GLY A 411 2.08 21.59 0.69
N ILE A 412 2.03 20.69 -0.31
CA ILE A 412 1.58 21.00 -1.66
C ILE A 412 0.12 21.47 -1.67
N GLU A 413 -0.78 20.83 -0.92
CA GLU A 413 -2.19 21.24 -0.88
C GLU A 413 -2.36 22.64 -0.26
N LEU A 414 -1.62 22.95 0.82
CA LEU A 414 -1.62 24.29 1.43
C LEU A 414 -1.05 25.33 0.47
N GLU A 415 0.04 25.04 -0.23
CA GLU A 415 0.59 25.92 -1.26
C GLU A 415 -0.38 26.10 -2.42
N ARG A 416 -1.04 25.03 -2.87
CA ARG A 416 -2.07 25.08 -3.91
C ARG A 416 -3.23 25.96 -3.48
N GLN A 417 -3.68 25.86 -2.23
CA GLN A 417 -4.72 26.73 -1.71
C GLN A 417 -4.26 28.19 -1.66
N LYS A 418 -3.06 28.47 -1.14
CA LYS A 418 -2.46 29.82 -1.13
C LYS A 418 -2.35 30.37 -2.57
N PHE A 419 -1.92 29.54 -3.52
CA PHE A 419 -1.78 29.91 -4.93
C PHE A 419 -3.15 30.18 -5.58
N TYR A 420 -4.14 29.33 -5.29
CA TYR A 420 -5.51 29.52 -5.74
C TYR A 420 -6.10 30.82 -5.21
N GLU A 421 -5.98 31.08 -3.90
CA GLU A 421 -6.44 32.33 -3.28
C GLU A 421 -5.78 33.57 -3.90
N ARG A 422 -4.47 33.52 -4.18
CA ARG A 422 -3.73 34.58 -4.88
C ARG A 422 -4.12 34.71 -6.36
N SER A 423 -4.55 33.64 -7.00
CA SER A 423 -4.95 33.65 -8.41
C SER A 423 -6.36 34.23 -8.61
N ILE A 424 -7.24 34.04 -7.62
CA ILE A 424 -8.63 34.50 -7.69
C ILE A 424 -8.86 35.87 -7.05
N ARG A 425 -7.87 36.45 -6.35
CA ARG A 425 -7.97 37.77 -5.71
C ARG A 425 -6.97 38.77 -6.27
N ASP A 426 -7.39 40.03 -6.39
CA ASP A 426 -6.53 41.15 -6.75
C ASP A 426 -5.58 41.50 -5.56
N PRO A 427 -4.25 41.52 -5.76
CA PRO A 427 -3.28 41.69 -4.67
C PRO A 427 -3.31 43.07 -4.02
N LEU A 428 -3.82 44.10 -4.71
CA LEU A 428 -3.91 45.45 -4.16
C LEU A 428 -5.15 45.64 -3.29
N THR A 429 -6.31 45.15 -3.76
CA THR A 429 -7.60 45.44 -3.15
C THR A 429 -8.16 44.30 -2.32
N GLY A 430 -7.68 43.06 -2.51
CA GLY A 430 -8.20 41.85 -1.86
C GLY A 430 -9.52 41.34 -2.42
N LEU A 431 -10.13 42.05 -3.38
CA LEU A 431 -11.37 41.66 -4.06
C LEU A 431 -11.12 40.52 -5.05
N PHE A 432 -12.18 39.85 -5.51
CA PHE A 432 -12.04 38.80 -6.50
C PHE A 432 -11.62 39.36 -7.88
N THR A 433 -10.94 38.56 -8.69
CA THR A 433 -10.53 38.95 -10.05
C THR A 433 -11.69 38.78 -11.04
N ARG A 434 -11.64 39.51 -12.15
CA ARG A 434 -12.57 39.34 -13.28
C ARG A 434 -12.68 37.89 -13.74
N PHE A 435 -11.57 37.15 -13.78
CA PHE A 435 -11.57 35.75 -14.16
C PHE A 435 -12.42 34.89 -13.21
N TYR A 436 -12.27 35.07 -11.89
CA TYR A 436 -13.06 34.35 -10.90
C TYR A 436 -14.55 34.71 -10.97
N MET A 437 -14.86 35.97 -11.28
CA MET A 437 -16.21 36.43 -11.51
C MET A 437 -16.90 35.69 -12.66
N GLU A 438 -16.27 35.61 -13.83
CA GLU A 438 -16.85 34.97 -15.01
C GLU A 438 -17.09 33.47 -14.78
N ASP A 439 -16.18 32.77 -14.10
CA ASP A 439 -16.36 31.36 -13.72
C ASP A 439 -17.53 31.17 -12.73
N THR A 440 -17.62 32.04 -11.73
CA THR A 440 -18.70 32.00 -10.74
C THR A 440 -20.06 32.30 -11.38
N LEU A 441 -20.15 33.31 -12.25
CA LEU A 441 -21.36 33.67 -12.98
C LEU A 441 -21.86 32.50 -13.83
N ARG A 442 -20.96 31.74 -14.48
CA ARG A 442 -21.36 30.56 -15.27
C ARG A 442 -22.14 29.55 -14.43
N ARG A 443 -21.66 29.23 -13.23
CA ARG A 443 -22.33 28.31 -12.31
C ARG A 443 -23.66 28.86 -11.80
N LEU A 444 -23.70 30.14 -11.46
CA LEU A 444 -24.93 30.82 -11.00
C LEU A 444 -26.00 30.88 -12.10
N PHE A 445 -25.57 31.13 -13.35
CA PHE A 445 -26.45 31.21 -14.52
C PHE A 445 -27.12 29.85 -14.80
N GLU A 446 -26.34 28.77 -14.77
CA GLU A 446 -26.87 27.40 -14.92
C GLU A 446 -27.92 27.07 -13.85
N ILE A 447 -27.71 27.49 -12.60
CA ILE A 447 -28.67 27.28 -11.51
C ILE A 447 -29.95 28.10 -11.73
N HIS A 448 -29.79 29.38 -12.12
CA HIS A 448 -30.91 30.28 -12.37
C HIS A 448 -31.78 29.80 -13.54
N ASP A 449 -31.17 29.29 -14.62
CA ASP A 449 -31.87 28.83 -15.82
C ASP A 449 -32.65 27.51 -15.61
N ARG A 450 -32.16 26.60 -14.74
CA ARG A 450 -32.80 25.29 -14.52
C ARG A 450 -34.03 25.34 -13.62
N SER A 451 -34.05 26.24 -12.65
CA SER A 451 -35.01 26.19 -11.53
C SER A 451 -36.02 27.34 -11.52
N GLY A 452 -36.01 28.21 -12.54
CA GLY A 452 -36.65 29.53 -12.46
C GLY A 452 -36.12 30.37 -11.28
N GLY A 453 -34.85 30.15 -10.95
CA GLY A 453 -34.32 30.24 -9.59
C GLY A 453 -33.91 31.63 -9.12
N THR A 454 -33.15 31.61 -8.02
CA THR A 454 -32.53 32.71 -7.28
C THR A 454 -32.05 33.85 -8.21
N PRO A 455 -32.61 35.06 -8.12
CA PRO A 455 -32.23 36.19 -8.97
C PRO A 455 -30.74 36.55 -8.84
N VAL A 456 -30.11 36.98 -9.93
CA VAL A 456 -28.71 37.41 -9.96
C VAL A 456 -28.64 38.82 -10.53
N ALA A 457 -27.96 39.73 -9.87
CA ALA A 457 -27.76 41.10 -10.33
C ALA A 457 -26.31 41.52 -10.24
N LEU A 458 -25.91 42.47 -11.09
CA LEU A 458 -24.57 43.01 -11.18
C LEU A 458 -24.65 44.53 -11.04
N ALA A 459 -23.86 45.09 -10.13
CA ALA A 459 -23.49 46.50 -10.14
C ALA A 459 -22.06 46.62 -10.65
N MET A 460 -21.85 47.34 -11.75
CA MET A 460 -20.54 47.75 -12.24
C MET A 460 -20.26 49.18 -11.78
N LEU A 461 -19.08 49.41 -11.22
CA LEU A 461 -18.69 50.65 -10.57
C LEU A 461 -17.40 51.17 -11.20
N ASP A 462 -17.29 52.49 -11.27
CA ASP A 462 -16.07 53.18 -11.72
C ASP A 462 -15.80 54.39 -10.85
N ILE A 463 -14.53 54.60 -10.49
CA ILE A 463 -14.11 55.76 -9.71
C ILE A 463 -14.05 56.99 -10.61
N ASP A 464 -14.90 57.97 -10.31
CA ASP A 464 -15.00 59.19 -11.11
C ASP A 464 -13.68 59.96 -11.08
N HIS A 465 -13.17 60.30 -12.27
CA HIS A 465 -11.96 61.11 -12.45
C HIS A 465 -10.68 60.49 -11.84
N PHE A 466 -10.59 59.16 -11.72
CA PHE A 466 -9.45 58.48 -11.10
C PHE A 466 -8.10 58.80 -11.76
N LYS A 467 -8.04 58.91 -13.09
CA LYS A 467 -6.83 59.41 -13.79
C LYS A 467 -6.39 60.78 -13.26
N GLY A 468 -7.31 61.71 -13.04
CA GLY A 468 -7.00 63.03 -12.47
C GLY A 468 -6.52 62.96 -11.01
N ILE A 469 -6.97 61.97 -10.25
CA ILE A 469 -6.45 61.68 -8.91
C ILE A 469 -5.00 61.18 -9.02
N ASN A 470 -4.71 60.22 -9.89
CA ASN A 470 -3.36 59.72 -10.13
C ASN A 470 -2.40 60.81 -10.63
N ASP A 471 -2.83 61.63 -11.58
CA ASP A 471 -2.00 62.70 -12.15
C ASP A 471 -1.66 63.78 -11.10
N ARG A 472 -2.60 64.09 -10.21
CA ARG A 472 -2.44 65.13 -9.18
C ARG A 472 -1.74 64.65 -7.93
N TYR A 473 -1.96 63.40 -7.53
CA TYR A 473 -1.53 62.88 -6.24
C TYR A 473 -0.47 61.77 -6.35
N GLY A 474 -0.29 61.16 -7.52
CA GLY A 474 0.64 60.06 -7.79
C GLY A 474 0.00 58.69 -7.57
N HIS A 475 0.55 57.67 -8.24
CA HIS A 475 -0.01 56.30 -8.28
C HIS A 475 -0.17 55.66 -6.89
N VAL A 476 0.81 55.84 -5.99
CA VAL A 476 0.73 55.29 -4.62
C VAL A 476 -0.54 55.74 -3.88
N ARG A 477 -1.04 56.95 -4.17
CA ARG A 477 -2.25 57.48 -3.54
C ARG A 477 -3.52 57.06 -4.28
N GLY A 478 -3.43 56.87 -5.59
CA GLY A 478 -4.46 56.15 -6.34
C GLY A 478 -4.71 54.78 -5.75
N ASP A 479 -3.63 54.05 -5.42
CA ASP A 479 -3.70 52.74 -4.79
C ASP A 479 -4.41 52.79 -3.44
N GLU A 480 -4.13 53.79 -2.58
CA GLU A 480 -4.87 53.99 -1.33
C GLU A 480 -6.37 54.24 -1.56
N VAL A 481 -6.73 55.01 -2.60
CA VAL A 481 -8.12 55.25 -2.98
C VAL A 481 -8.78 53.95 -3.43
N LEU A 482 -8.10 53.14 -4.25
CA LEU A 482 -8.59 51.83 -4.68
C LEU A 482 -8.83 50.89 -3.50
N CYS A 483 -7.88 50.79 -2.56
CA CYS A 483 -8.05 49.97 -1.35
C CYS A 483 -9.22 50.44 -0.48
N ARG A 484 -9.44 51.76 -0.37
CA ARG A 484 -10.54 52.33 0.43
C ARG A 484 -11.90 52.07 -0.20
N VAL A 485 -12.01 52.26 -1.52
CA VAL A 485 -13.23 51.95 -2.27
C VAL A 485 -13.53 50.46 -2.18
N ALA A 486 -12.52 49.62 -2.43
CA ALA A 486 -12.66 48.16 -2.32
C ALA A 486 -13.16 47.71 -0.95
N ARG A 487 -12.65 48.31 0.13
CA ARG A 487 -13.11 48.03 1.50
C ARG A 487 -14.59 48.37 1.69
N GLN A 488 -15.06 49.50 1.16
CA GLN A 488 -16.48 49.86 1.24
C GLN A 488 -17.36 48.86 0.49
N ILE A 489 -16.92 48.40 -0.69
CA ILE A 489 -17.63 47.37 -1.45
C ILE A 489 -17.69 46.07 -0.66
N GLN A 490 -16.58 45.68 -0.02
CA GLN A 490 -16.49 44.46 0.77
C GLN A 490 -17.33 44.52 2.06
N ASP A 491 -17.35 45.67 2.74
CA ASP A 491 -18.14 45.87 3.96
C ASP A 491 -19.66 45.88 3.68
N ASP A 492 -20.07 46.30 2.47
CA ASP A 492 -21.47 46.33 2.04
C ASP A 492 -21.95 44.98 1.45
N ALA A 493 -21.02 44.11 1.06
CA ALA A 493 -21.28 42.77 0.50
C ALA A 493 -21.64 41.76 1.60
N ARG A 494 -22.69 40.96 1.35
CA ARG A 494 -23.14 39.91 2.29
C ARG A 494 -22.38 38.60 2.07
N ALA A 495 -22.53 37.68 3.03
CA ALA A 495 -22.11 36.29 2.85
C ALA A 495 -22.90 35.65 1.70
N GLY A 496 -22.29 35.60 0.52
CA GLY A 496 -22.90 35.12 -0.74
C GLY A 496 -22.75 36.09 -1.92
N ASP A 497 -22.47 37.37 -1.67
CA ASP A 497 -22.22 38.37 -2.71
C ASP A 497 -20.76 38.29 -3.18
N LEU A 498 -20.51 38.66 -4.44
CA LEU A 498 -19.17 38.67 -5.03
C LEU A 498 -18.70 40.09 -5.31
N ALA A 499 -17.79 40.61 -4.49
CA ALA A 499 -17.09 41.86 -4.74
C ALA A 499 -15.84 41.61 -5.59
N VAL A 500 -15.73 42.30 -6.74
CA VAL A 500 -14.78 42.01 -7.82
C VAL A 500 -14.05 43.28 -8.24
N ARG A 501 -12.77 43.17 -8.60
CA ARG A 501 -12.05 44.19 -9.37
C ARG A 501 -11.99 43.77 -10.84
N LEU A 502 -12.56 44.61 -11.71
CA LEU A 502 -12.71 44.33 -13.15
C LEU A 502 -11.53 44.85 -13.97
N GLY A 503 -10.94 45.96 -13.52
CA GLY A 503 -9.87 46.66 -14.23
C GLY A 503 -9.08 47.61 -13.32
N GLY A 504 -8.49 48.65 -13.92
CA GLY A 504 -7.65 49.62 -13.21
C GLY A 504 -8.40 50.36 -12.10
N GLU A 505 -9.55 50.96 -12.45
CA GLU A 505 -10.41 51.77 -11.57
C GLU A 505 -11.86 51.25 -11.51
N GLU A 506 -12.09 50.06 -12.07
CA GLU A 506 -13.40 49.46 -12.26
C GLU A 506 -13.63 48.30 -11.27
N PHE A 507 -14.81 48.27 -10.68
CA PHE A 507 -15.23 47.27 -9.70
C PHE A 507 -16.58 46.67 -10.07
N GLY A 508 -16.88 45.50 -9.50
CA GLY A 508 -18.15 44.81 -9.65
C GLY A 508 -18.67 44.33 -8.30
N LEU A 509 -19.98 44.33 -8.13
CA LEU A 509 -20.66 43.64 -7.04
C LEU A 509 -21.77 42.77 -7.63
N ILE A 510 -21.63 41.45 -7.49
CA ILE A 510 -22.68 40.50 -7.84
C ILE A 510 -23.48 40.16 -6.60
N VAL A 511 -24.79 40.32 -6.70
CA VAL A 511 -25.74 40.03 -5.63
C VAL A 511 -26.64 38.89 -6.08
N VAL A 512 -26.86 37.94 -5.17
CA VAL A 512 -27.66 36.72 -5.45
C VAL A 512 -28.84 36.64 -4.47
N GLY A 513 -29.99 36.23 -4.97
CA GLY A 513 -31.23 36.03 -4.19
C GLY A 513 -32.15 37.23 -4.20
N ASP A 514 -33.09 37.26 -3.26
CA ASP A 514 -34.08 38.33 -3.13
C ASP A 514 -33.46 39.75 -3.21
N PRO A 515 -32.29 40.03 -2.60
CA PRO A 515 -31.67 41.35 -2.66
C PRO A 515 -31.22 41.78 -4.07
N ALA A 516 -31.04 40.85 -5.00
CA ALA A 516 -30.62 41.17 -6.37
C ALA A 516 -31.68 42.01 -7.09
N THR A 517 -32.96 41.88 -6.72
CA THR A 517 -34.04 42.72 -7.27
C THR A 517 -33.94 44.18 -6.83
N GLU A 518 -33.21 44.46 -5.74
CA GLU A 518 -32.99 45.80 -5.18
C GLU A 518 -31.57 46.34 -5.47
N ILE A 519 -30.88 45.78 -6.48
CA ILE A 519 -29.47 46.13 -6.79
C ILE A 519 -29.23 47.63 -6.98
N ALA A 520 -30.21 48.37 -7.51
CA ALA A 520 -30.10 49.82 -7.66
C ALA A 520 -30.06 50.56 -6.31
N ALA A 521 -30.81 50.09 -5.31
CA ALA A 521 -30.79 50.65 -3.96
C ALA A 521 -29.49 50.31 -3.23
N ILE A 522 -28.98 49.08 -3.41
CA ILE A 522 -27.65 48.67 -2.92
C ILE A 522 -26.56 49.56 -3.55
N GLY A 523 -26.62 49.78 -4.87
CA GLY A 523 -25.73 50.69 -5.57
C GLY A 523 -25.79 52.12 -5.01
N GLU A 524 -26.98 52.66 -4.74
CA GLU A 524 -27.12 54.03 -4.25
C GLU A 524 -26.56 54.17 -2.83
N ARG A 525 -26.76 53.17 -1.97
CA ARG A 525 -26.14 53.12 -0.64
C ARG A 525 -24.61 53.12 -0.74
N LEU A 526 -24.05 52.26 -1.59
CA LEU A 526 -22.61 52.16 -1.80
C LEU A 526 -22.01 53.46 -2.36
N ARG A 527 -22.71 54.10 -3.29
CA ARG A 527 -22.35 55.42 -3.82
C ARG A 527 -22.26 56.49 -2.73
N GLN A 528 -23.26 56.54 -1.84
CA GLN A 528 -23.29 57.49 -0.73
C GLN A 528 -22.19 57.20 0.30
N GLN A 529 -21.94 55.93 0.63
CA GLN A 529 -20.87 55.51 1.53
C GLN A 529 -19.50 55.92 0.99
N VAL A 530 -19.21 55.68 -0.30
CA VAL A 530 -17.96 56.09 -0.95
C VAL A 530 -17.80 57.61 -0.95
N ALA A 531 -18.85 58.37 -1.30
CA ALA A 531 -18.81 59.83 -1.27
C ALA A 531 -18.61 60.42 0.14
N ALA A 532 -18.99 59.67 1.18
CA ALA A 532 -18.79 60.05 2.58
C ALA A 532 -17.37 59.76 3.09
N VAL A 533 -16.56 58.96 2.37
CA VAL A 533 -15.18 58.65 2.78
C VAL A 533 -14.37 59.93 2.92
N ARG A 534 -13.65 60.05 4.05
CA ARG A 534 -12.73 61.15 4.34
C ARG A 534 -11.31 60.62 4.42
N PHE A 535 -10.45 61.17 3.56
CA PHE A 535 -9.02 60.87 3.58
C PHE A 535 -8.34 61.75 4.63
N LYS A 536 -7.46 61.15 5.44
CA LYS A 536 -6.71 61.82 6.52
C LYS A 536 -5.28 62.18 6.06
N GLY A 537 -4.59 63.04 6.80
CA GLY A 537 -3.19 63.43 6.54
C GLY A 537 -3.06 64.47 5.42
N THR A 538 -2.02 64.36 4.59
CA THR A 538 -1.70 65.27 3.46
C THR A 538 -2.77 65.30 2.35
N PHE A 539 -3.83 64.51 2.50
CA PHE A 539 -4.97 64.33 1.57
C PHE A 539 -6.28 64.87 2.13
N SER A 540 -6.22 65.64 3.22
CA SER A 540 -7.37 66.30 3.82
C SER A 540 -8.08 67.16 2.77
N GLY A 541 -9.28 66.75 2.38
CA GLY A 541 -10.10 67.44 1.38
C GLY A 541 -10.31 66.70 0.05
N LEU A 542 -9.63 65.57 -0.20
CA LEU A 542 -9.93 64.72 -1.35
C LEU A 542 -11.36 64.16 -1.21
N ARG A 543 -12.19 64.39 -2.23
CA ARG A 543 -13.53 63.78 -2.36
C ARG A 543 -13.50 62.83 -3.54
N VAL A 544 -13.85 61.59 -3.28
CA VAL A 544 -13.94 60.53 -4.29
C VAL A 544 -15.41 60.19 -4.47
N THR A 545 -15.86 60.12 -5.71
CA THR A 545 -17.21 59.66 -6.06
C THR A 545 -17.09 58.50 -7.02
N ILE A 546 -18.17 57.72 -7.12
CA ILE A 546 -18.26 56.59 -8.02
C ILE A 546 -19.54 56.71 -8.86
N SER A 547 -19.44 56.29 -10.11
CA SER A 547 -20.59 56.06 -10.98
C SER A 547 -20.90 54.57 -10.99
N ILE A 548 -22.18 54.20 -11.03
CA ILE A 548 -22.60 52.80 -10.95
C ILE A 548 -23.65 52.49 -12.04
N GLY A 549 -23.43 51.41 -12.78
CA GLY A 549 -24.41 50.79 -13.66
C GLY A 549 -24.92 49.48 -13.07
N THR A 550 -26.23 49.27 -13.02
CA THR A 550 -26.79 48.03 -12.48
C THR A 550 -27.62 47.28 -13.52
N ALA A 551 -27.56 45.95 -13.50
CA ALA A 551 -28.39 45.08 -14.32
C ALA A 551 -28.86 43.87 -13.51
N LEU A 552 -30.15 43.55 -13.61
CA LEU A 552 -30.74 42.29 -13.17
C LEU A 552 -30.66 41.29 -14.32
N ARG A 553 -30.15 40.08 -14.06
CA ARG A 553 -29.96 39.05 -15.09
C ARG A 553 -31.31 38.60 -15.65
N GLN A 554 -31.38 38.42 -16.96
CA GLN A 554 -32.53 37.83 -17.64
C GLN A 554 -32.33 36.32 -17.85
N VAL A 555 -33.42 35.55 -17.84
CA VAL A 555 -33.35 34.08 -18.06
C VAL A 555 -32.81 33.80 -19.47
N GLY A 556 -31.85 32.88 -19.58
CA GLY A 556 -31.20 32.54 -20.85
C GLY A 556 -30.21 33.59 -21.37
N GLU A 557 -29.95 34.65 -20.60
CA GLU A 557 -28.97 35.67 -20.96
C GLU A 557 -27.54 35.15 -20.83
N SER A 558 -26.72 35.45 -21.83
CA SER A 558 -25.28 35.14 -21.85
C SER A 558 -24.50 36.06 -20.90
N ILE A 559 -23.40 35.55 -20.32
CA ILE A 559 -22.52 36.34 -19.44
C ILE A 559 -22.02 37.63 -20.11
N PRO A 560 -21.55 37.62 -21.38
CA PRO A 560 -21.13 38.86 -22.04
C PRO A 560 -22.26 39.88 -22.17
N GLY A 561 -23.47 39.45 -22.54
CA GLY A 561 -24.63 40.35 -22.66
C GLY A 561 -25.06 40.94 -21.32
N PHE A 562 -24.99 40.16 -20.25
CA PHE A 562 -25.29 40.63 -18.89
C PHE A 562 -24.32 41.72 -18.42
N ILE A 563 -23.02 41.50 -18.64
CA ILE A 563 -21.96 42.49 -18.32
C ILE A 563 -22.13 43.73 -19.19
N GLU A 564 -22.38 43.57 -20.49
CA GLU A 564 -22.56 44.68 -21.44
C GLU A 564 -23.75 45.58 -21.04
N ARG A 565 -24.86 45.03 -20.56
CA ARG A 565 -25.99 45.83 -20.07
C ARG A 565 -25.64 46.67 -18.84
N ALA A 566 -24.91 46.08 -17.88
CA ALA A 566 -24.44 46.81 -16.71
C ALA A 566 -23.43 47.91 -17.09
N ASP A 567 -22.54 47.63 -18.05
CA ASP A 567 -21.56 48.59 -18.57
C ASP A 567 -22.22 49.75 -19.31
N LEU A 568 -23.22 49.49 -20.16
CA LEU A 568 -24.01 50.54 -20.82
C LEU A 568 -24.73 51.43 -19.81
N ALA A 569 -25.24 50.85 -18.72
CA ALA A 569 -25.85 51.62 -17.64
C ALA A 569 -24.80 52.48 -16.89
N LEU A 570 -23.59 51.96 -16.66
CA LEU A 570 -22.47 52.70 -16.07
C LEU A 570 -22.03 53.86 -16.98
N TYR A 571 -21.94 53.62 -18.28
CA TYR A 571 -21.63 54.64 -19.27
C TYR A 571 -22.67 55.77 -19.26
N ARG A 572 -23.96 55.44 -19.16
CA ARG A 572 -25.04 56.44 -18.97
C ARG A 572 -24.85 57.24 -17.69
N ALA A 573 -24.50 56.60 -16.57
CA ALA A 573 -24.23 57.28 -15.31
C ALA A 573 -23.08 58.30 -15.45
N LYS A 574 -22.00 57.92 -16.14
CA LYS A 574 -20.86 58.81 -16.43
C LYS A 574 -21.28 60.03 -17.29
N ASN A 575 -22.07 59.82 -18.34
CA ASN A 575 -22.49 60.88 -19.26
C ASN A 575 -23.53 61.83 -18.68
N LEU A 576 -24.39 61.36 -17.79
CA LEU A 576 -25.41 62.20 -17.16
C LEU A 576 -24.86 63.09 -16.03
N GLY A 577 -23.54 63.12 -15.84
CA GLY A 577 -22.86 63.99 -14.87
C GLY A 577 -22.20 63.27 -13.71
N ARG A 578 -21.96 61.96 -13.82
CA ARG A 578 -21.25 61.12 -12.83
C ARG A 578 -21.95 61.08 -11.45
N ASN A 579 -21.29 60.44 -10.48
CA ASN A 579 -21.74 60.33 -9.08
C ASN A 579 -23.22 59.93 -8.95
N ARG A 580 -23.62 58.88 -9.68
CA ARG A 580 -25.01 58.40 -9.71
C ARG A 580 -25.08 56.92 -10.07
N VAL A 581 -26.26 56.35 -9.82
CA VAL A 581 -26.63 55.00 -10.26
C VAL A 581 -27.54 55.08 -11.47
N CYS A 582 -27.34 54.23 -12.47
CA CYS A 582 -28.25 54.01 -13.58
C CYS A 582 -28.55 52.51 -13.70
N SER A 583 -29.81 52.15 -13.93
CA SER A 583 -30.22 50.76 -14.11
C SER A 583 -30.49 50.46 -15.59
N ALA A 584 -30.06 49.29 -16.04
CA ALA A 584 -30.38 48.76 -17.38
C ALA A 584 -31.85 48.34 -17.51
N ASP A 585 -32.52 48.07 -16.39
CA ASP A 585 -33.87 47.49 -16.35
C ASP A 585 -34.97 48.55 -16.20
N THR A 586 -34.58 49.82 -16.00
CA THR A 586 -35.54 50.93 -15.99
C THR A 586 -35.87 51.34 -17.43
N VAL A 587 -37.05 50.92 -17.89
CA VAL A 587 -37.61 51.32 -19.19
C VAL A 587 -37.79 52.85 -19.17
N ALA A 588 -37.11 53.55 -20.09
CA ALA A 588 -37.48 54.91 -20.44
C ALA A 588 -38.94 54.90 -20.92
N SER A 589 -39.79 55.72 -20.31
CA SER A 589 -41.16 55.93 -20.80
C SER A 589 -41.13 56.21 -22.32
N PRO A 590 -41.99 55.58 -23.13
CA PRO A 590 -42.01 55.84 -24.57
C PRO A 590 -42.49 57.26 -24.83
N GLY A 591 -41.54 58.17 -25.01
CA GLY A 591 -41.79 59.57 -25.35
C GLY A 591 -40.50 60.37 -25.30
N GLN A 592 -40.10 60.89 -26.47
CA GLN A 592 -38.97 61.79 -26.73
C GLN A 592 -37.57 61.17 -26.83
N TRP A 593 -37.25 60.54 -27.98
CA TRP A 593 -36.01 60.82 -28.73
C TRP A 593 -36.29 60.53 -30.21
N SER A 594 -36.65 61.54 -31.01
CA SER A 594 -36.39 61.52 -32.46
C SER A 594 -34.96 61.99 -32.66
N LEU A 595 -34.10 61.08 -33.10
CA LEU A 595 -32.84 61.45 -33.74
C LEU A 595 -32.99 61.10 -35.21
N ASP A 596 -33.24 62.14 -36.00
CA ASP A 596 -33.11 62.12 -37.44
C ASP A 596 -31.66 61.76 -37.79
N PHE A 597 -31.49 60.69 -38.55
CA PHE A 597 -30.26 60.42 -39.27
C PHE A 597 -30.27 61.24 -40.55
N ASN A 598 -29.33 62.17 -40.66
CA ASN A 598 -28.71 62.56 -41.92
C ASN A 598 -27.21 62.78 -41.69
#